data_AF-A0A5D0CUE5-F1
#
_entry.id   AF-A0A5D0CUE5-F1
#
_cell.length_a   1.000
_cell.length_b   1.000
_cell.length_c   1.000
_cell.angle_alpha   90.00
_cell.angle_beta   90.00
_cell.angle_gamma   90.00
#
_symmetry.space_group_name_H-M   'P 1'
#
loop_
_entity.id
_entity.type
_entity.pdbx_description
1 polymer ?
#
loop_
_entity_poly.entity_id
_entity_poly.type
_entity_poly.pdbx_seq_one_letter_code
_entity_poly.pdbx_strand_id
1 'polypeptide(L)'
;MKKKILSSLLTFLLLFSLSSTVFAEKSPAVSDKYAPTATFQVGDGRVHPMVPNGIPITVTPSYNVLSVWVGNIGVDALDNVTVTGSATDYGRLPAKSGKVPAVVGKTFTWNIPMTKTTMNYYVTITVVDGSGTRVLNGDAKLEYDDTKLASIGWHKGTFSTRAASLQYHFDKHKSEVSVNNIYDYLVKAGECRDDVANNPSNYTKTVNSGATPAHKYKNKYDGRFIILSDAGNEILSFGR
;
A
#
# COMPACT_ATOMS: atom_id res chain seq x y z
N MET A 1 -49.91 48.22 -30.33
CA MET A 1 -48.69 48.14 -31.17
C MET A 1 -47.45 48.31 -30.30
N LYS A 2 -46.39 47.55 -30.62
CA LYS A 2 -45.00 47.51 -30.07
C LYS A 2 -44.72 46.54 -28.91
N LYS A 3 -44.06 45.44 -29.30
CA LYS A 3 -43.24 44.48 -28.53
C LYS A 3 -41.95 45.12 -28.03
N LYS A 4 -41.44 44.69 -26.85
CA LYS A 4 -40.01 44.40 -26.49
C LYS A 4 -40.06 43.50 -25.24
N ILE A 5 -39.79 42.18 -25.30
CA ILE A 5 -38.52 41.43 -25.34
C ILE A 5 -37.72 41.46 -24.02
N LEU A 6 -37.65 40.25 -23.41
CA LEU A 6 -36.66 39.64 -22.51
C LEU A 6 -36.06 40.44 -21.33
N SER A 7 -36.20 39.89 -20.12
CA SER A 7 -35.03 39.31 -19.43
C SER A 7 -35.48 38.32 -18.35
N SER A 8 -35.07 37.08 -18.55
CA SER A 8 -35.05 35.97 -17.61
C SER A 8 -34.00 36.16 -16.52
N LEU A 9 -34.12 35.31 -15.49
CA LEU A 9 -33.07 34.78 -14.60
C LEU A 9 -33.04 35.30 -13.15
N LEU A 10 -32.97 34.32 -12.26
CA LEU A 10 -32.30 34.33 -10.97
C LEU A 10 -33.16 34.55 -9.71
N THR A 11 -34.00 33.55 -9.40
CA THR A 11 -34.32 33.26 -7.98
C THR A 11 -34.64 31.78 -7.81
N PHE A 12 -33.58 30.96 -7.76
CA PHE A 12 -33.68 29.61 -7.19
C PHE A 12 -32.33 29.27 -6.56
N LEU A 13 -32.07 29.84 -5.38
CA LEU A 13 -30.98 29.41 -4.52
C LEU A 13 -31.47 28.13 -3.82
N LEU A 14 -31.29 27.00 -4.52
CA LEU A 14 -31.47 25.67 -3.96
C LEU A 14 -30.43 25.48 -2.85
N LEU A 15 -30.93 25.28 -1.64
CA LEU A 15 -30.29 24.55 -0.56
C LEU A 15 -29.78 23.20 -1.09
N PHE A 16 -28.52 23.14 -1.51
CA PHE A 16 -27.79 21.88 -1.60
C PHE A 16 -26.77 21.85 -0.47
N SER A 17 -27.19 21.24 0.64
CA SER A 17 -26.30 20.57 1.56
C SER A 17 -25.53 19.50 0.78
N LEU A 18 -24.37 19.86 0.24
CA LEU A 18 -23.40 18.89 -0.27
C LEU A 18 -22.75 18.23 0.95
N SER A 19 -23.45 17.25 1.52
CA SER A 19 -22.80 16.16 2.24
C SER A 19 -21.90 15.45 1.23
N SER A 20 -20.62 15.82 1.22
CA SER A 20 -19.58 15.18 0.42
C SER A 20 -19.31 13.79 0.99
N THR A 21 -20.15 12.83 0.66
CA THR A 21 -19.75 11.42 0.67
C THR A 21 -18.88 11.21 -0.56
N VAL A 22 -17.60 11.59 -0.45
CA VAL A 22 -16.56 11.13 -1.37
C VAL A 22 -16.59 9.60 -1.32
N PHE A 23 -16.67 9.01 -2.50
CA PHE A 23 -16.74 7.58 -2.77
C PHE A 23 -15.89 6.73 -1.80
N ALA A 24 -16.52 6.23 -0.75
CA ALA A 24 -16.12 4.97 -0.16
C ALA A 24 -16.50 3.90 -1.20
N GLU A 25 -15.53 3.46 -1.98
CA GLU A 25 -15.67 2.26 -2.77
C GLU A 25 -16.03 1.10 -1.81
N LYS A 26 -17.29 0.69 -1.91
CA LYS A 26 -17.91 -0.55 -1.48
C LYS A 26 -16.97 -1.52 -0.73
N SER A 27 -17.01 -1.50 0.60
CA SER A 27 -16.68 -2.70 1.37
C SER A 27 -17.82 -3.71 1.19
N PRO A 28 -17.51 -4.97 0.84
CA PRO A 28 -17.15 -5.90 1.88
C PRO A 28 -15.97 -6.78 1.43
N ALA A 29 -14.79 -6.48 1.93
CA ALA A 29 -13.71 -7.47 1.90
C ALA A 29 -13.55 -7.97 3.33
N VAL A 30 -13.65 -9.28 3.52
CA VAL A 30 -12.96 -9.97 4.62
C VAL A 30 -11.62 -9.26 4.77
N SER A 31 -11.33 -8.65 5.92
CA SER A 31 -10.09 -7.88 6.11
C SER A 31 -8.95 -8.73 5.59
N ASP A 32 -8.27 -8.30 4.53
CA ASP A 32 -7.20 -9.08 3.93
C ASP A 32 -6.15 -9.33 5.01
N LYS A 33 -6.11 -10.57 5.50
CA LYS A 33 -5.29 -10.92 6.65
C LYS A 33 -3.80 -10.75 6.33
N TYR A 34 -3.41 -10.80 5.06
CA TYR A 34 -2.03 -10.63 4.62
C TYR A 34 -1.69 -9.18 4.27
N ALA A 35 -2.67 -8.29 4.08
CA ALA A 35 -2.38 -6.90 3.75
C ALA A 35 -1.57 -6.22 4.87
N PRO A 36 -0.47 -5.51 4.53
CA PRO A 36 0.34 -4.78 5.52
C PRO A 36 -0.43 -3.60 6.14
N THR A 37 0.05 -3.12 7.28
CA THR A 37 -0.50 -1.93 7.92
C THR A 37 0.06 -0.68 7.26
N ALA A 38 -0.83 0.22 6.80
CA ALA A 38 -0.45 1.52 6.26
C ALA A 38 -0.67 2.62 7.29
N THR A 39 0.36 3.45 7.53
CA THR A 39 0.29 4.65 8.36
C THR A 39 0.63 5.87 7.52
N PHE A 40 -0.13 6.94 7.67
CA PHE A 40 0.03 8.18 6.92
C PHE A 40 0.42 9.30 7.88
N GLN A 41 1.50 10.01 7.55
CA GLN A 41 1.84 11.26 8.21
C GLN A 41 1.69 12.37 7.19
N VAL A 42 0.58 13.11 7.28
CA VAL A 42 0.43 14.32 6.49
C VAL A 42 1.41 15.33 7.06
N GLY A 43 2.39 15.74 6.25
CA GLY A 43 3.33 16.80 6.60
C GLY A 43 2.59 18.09 6.87
N ASP A 44 2.64 18.52 8.13
CA ASP A 44 2.13 19.75 8.72
C ASP A 44 0.61 20.00 8.57
N GLY A 45 -0.11 19.61 9.62
CA GLY A 45 -1.52 19.92 9.89
C GLY A 45 -1.77 21.40 10.17
N ARG A 46 -1.30 22.31 9.32
CA ARG A 46 -1.99 23.59 9.16
C ARG A 46 -3.22 23.31 8.32
N VAL A 47 -4.35 23.17 8.99
CA VAL A 47 -5.63 23.62 8.46
C VAL A 47 -5.42 25.09 8.11
N HIS A 48 -4.92 25.37 6.92
CA HIS A 48 -5.01 26.72 6.40
C HIS A 48 -6.51 26.99 6.32
N PRO A 49 -7.02 27.97 7.07
CA PRO A 49 -8.44 28.30 7.07
C PRO A 49 -8.86 28.47 5.62
N MET A 50 -9.86 27.68 5.19
CA MET A 50 -10.53 27.71 3.89
C MET A 50 -10.08 28.89 3.01
N VAL A 51 -9.04 28.68 2.18
CA VAL A 51 -8.60 29.64 1.16
C VAL A 51 -9.13 29.11 -0.18
N PRO A 52 -9.63 29.95 -1.12
CA PRO A 52 -10.45 29.51 -2.25
C PRO A 52 -9.79 28.53 -3.27
N ASN A 53 -8.51 28.16 -3.08
CA ASN A 53 -7.69 27.37 -4.01
C ASN A 53 -6.88 26.27 -3.26
N GLY A 54 -7.56 25.26 -2.71
CA GLY A 54 -6.92 24.15 -2.00
C GLY A 54 -6.29 23.11 -2.94
N ILE A 55 -5.10 22.60 -2.59
CA ILE A 55 -4.40 21.50 -3.29
C ILE A 55 -4.28 20.34 -2.29
N PRO A 56 -5.34 19.53 -2.10
CA PRO A 56 -5.27 18.39 -1.20
C PRO A 56 -4.31 17.34 -1.78
N ILE A 57 -3.57 16.66 -0.91
CA ILE A 57 -2.64 15.61 -1.31
C ILE A 57 -2.96 14.32 -0.57
N THR A 58 -2.74 13.19 -1.22
CA THR A 58 -2.89 11.87 -0.59
C THR A 58 -1.78 10.96 -1.08
N VAL A 59 -0.98 10.45 -0.15
CA VAL A 59 0.08 9.47 -0.42
C VAL A 59 -0.43 8.11 0.00
N THR A 60 -0.63 7.20 -0.95
CA THR A 60 -1.20 5.87 -0.74
C THR A 60 -0.19 4.80 -1.16
N PRO A 61 0.62 4.26 -0.21
CA PRO A 61 1.43 3.09 -0.50
C PRO A 61 0.56 1.83 -0.50
N SER A 62 0.93 0.89 -1.34
CA SER A 62 0.40 -0.47 -1.38
C SER A 62 1.56 -1.45 -1.53
N TYR A 63 1.29 -2.75 -1.46
CA TYR A 63 2.33 -3.78 -1.56
C TYR A 63 3.03 -3.84 -2.94
N ASN A 64 2.51 -3.17 -3.98
CA ASN A 64 3.10 -3.11 -5.32
C ASN A 64 3.35 -1.69 -5.84
N VAL A 65 2.57 -0.71 -5.40
CA VAL A 65 2.53 0.62 -5.99
C VAL A 65 2.53 1.70 -4.92
N LEU A 66 3.31 2.75 -5.13
CA LEU A 66 3.12 4.03 -4.45
C LEU A 66 2.27 4.93 -5.34
N SER A 67 1.13 5.39 -4.84
CA SER A 67 0.26 6.33 -5.53
C SER A 67 0.21 7.65 -4.78
N VAL A 68 0.47 8.76 -5.47
CA VAL A 68 0.36 10.11 -4.93
C VAL A 68 -0.72 10.84 -5.71
N TRP A 69 -1.85 11.08 -5.08
CA TRP A 69 -2.90 11.91 -5.65
C TRP A 69 -2.68 13.37 -5.25
N VAL A 70 -2.77 14.25 -6.25
CA VAL A 70 -2.73 15.70 -6.10
C VAL A 70 -4.05 16.25 -6.61
N GLY A 71 -4.86 16.78 -5.71
CA GLY A 71 -6.12 17.44 -6.05
C GLY A 71 -5.92 18.89 -6.44
N ASN A 72 -6.93 19.45 -7.09
CA ASN A 72 -7.00 20.87 -7.41
C ASN A 72 -8.44 21.35 -7.22
N ILE A 73 -8.68 22.11 -6.17
CA ILE A 73 -10.02 22.63 -5.84
C ILE A 73 -10.30 23.94 -6.60
N GLY A 74 -9.32 24.47 -7.35
CA GLY A 74 -9.46 25.66 -8.19
C GLY A 74 -10.28 25.42 -9.47
N VAL A 75 -10.63 26.53 -10.13
CA VAL A 75 -11.39 26.54 -11.40
C VAL A 75 -10.47 26.29 -12.60
N ASP A 76 -9.20 26.65 -12.50
CA ASP A 76 -8.19 26.40 -13.53
C ASP A 76 -7.25 25.26 -13.14
N ALA A 77 -6.66 24.61 -14.14
CA ALA A 77 -5.70 23.53 -13.96
C ALA A 77 -4.35 24.05 -13.46
N LEU A 78 -3.65 23.23 -12.68
CA LEU A 78 -2.27 23.54 -12.29
C LEU A 78 -1.36 23.26 -13.49
N ASP A 79 -0.64 24.29 -13.96
CA ASP A 79 0.18 24.25 -15.16
C ASP A 79 1.24 23.15 -15.11
N ASN A 80 1.97 23.06 -13.99
CA ASN A 80 2.94 22.01 -13.79
C ASN A 80 3.03 21.57 -12.33
N VAL A 81 2.69 20.31 -12.08
CA VAL A 81 2.98 19.65 -10.80
C VAL A 81 4.09 18.64 -11.02
N THR A 82 5.13 18.74 -10.20
CA THR A 82 6.26 17.79 -10.17
C THR A 82 6.26 17.07 -8.83
N VAL A 83 6.15 15.76 -8.87
CA VAL A 83 6.21 14.89 -7.69
C VAL A 83 7.54 14.15 -7.69
N THR A 84 8.28 14.31 -6.59
CA THR A 84 9.52 13.61 -6.30
C THR A 84 9.38 12.87 -4.97
N GLY A 85 10.29 11.95 -4.70
CA GLY A 85 10.28 11.27 -3.42
C GLY A 85 11.40 10.27 -3.26
N SER A 86 11.37 9.56 -2.13
CA SER A 86 12.20 8.42 -1.85
C SER A 86 11.39 7.30 -1.20
N ALA A 87 11.86 6.07 -1.36
CA ALA A 87 11.33 4.91 -0.66
C ALA A 87 12.46 4.04 -0.12
N THR A 88 12.23 3.40 1.03
CA THR A 88 13.14 2.36 1.56
C THR A 88 13.46 1.34 0.47
N ASP A 89 14.71 0.88 0.37
CA ASP A 89 15.21 -0.09 -0.64
C ASP A 89 15.26 0.41 -2.10
N TYR A 90 14.52 1.46 -2.46
CA TYR A 90 14.51 2.04 -3.82
C TYR A 90 15.27 3.37 -3.92
N GLY A 91 15.58 4.01 -2.78
CA GLY A 91 16.26 5.30 -2.75
C GLY A 91 15.40 6.39 -3.38
N ARG A 92 16.03 7.27 -4.17
CA ARG A 92 15.34 8.38 -4.85
C ARG A 92 14.50 7.88 -6.01
N LEU A 93 13.23 8.27 -6.03
CA LEU A 93 12.29 7.93 -7.08
C LEU A 93 12.42 8.89 -8.28
N PRO A 94 12.24 8.40 -9.52
CA PRO A 94 12.25 9.26 -10.70
C PRO A 94 11.10 10.26 -10.61
N ALA A 95 11.41 11.54 -10.85
CA ALA A 95 10.42 12.60 -10.81
C ALA A 95 9.32 12.35 -11.85
N LYS A 96 8.07 12.61 -11.47
CA LYS A 96 6.93 12.58 -12.39
C LYS A 96 6.28 13.93 -12.41
N SER A 97 6.06 14.47 -13.60
CA SER A 97 5.47 15.79 -13.78
C SER A 97 4.25 15.76 -14.68
N GLY A 98 3.39 16.75 -14.53
CA GLY A 98 2.41 17.10 -15.54
C GLY A 98 1.29 17.97 -15.02
N LYS A 99 0.45 18.40 -15.96
CA LYS A 99 -0.74 19.20 -15.71
C LYS A 99 -1.72 18.45 -14.80
N VAL A 100 -2.31 19.15 -13.84
CA VAL A 100 -3.31 18.62 -12.91
C VAL A 100 -4.66 19.30 -13.19
N PRO A 101 -5.66 18.56 -13.70
CA PRO A 101 -6.99 19.10 -13.98
C PRO A 101 -7.66 19.71 -12.75
N ALA A 102 -8.37 20.82 -12.97
CA ALA A 102 -9.31 21.38 -12.00
C ALA A 102 -10.34 20.36 -11.55
N VAL A 103 -10.78 20.44 -10.30
CA VAL A 103 -11.80 19.63 -9.62
C VAL A 103 -11.45 18.14 -9.44
N VAL A 104 -10.82 17.50 -10.43
CA VAL A 104 -10.57 16.05 -10.45
C VAL A 104 -9.20 15.69 -9.85
N GLY A 105 -8.18 16.53 -10.05
CA GLY A 105 -6.81 16.21 -9.67
C GLY A 105 -6.13 15.19 -10.58
N LYS A 106 -5.00 14.64 -10.14
CA LYS A 106 -4.20 13.64 -10.87
C LYS A 106 -3.44 12.73 -9.92
N THR A 107 -3.33 11.45 -10.30
CA THR A 107 -2.51 10.47 -9.58
C THR A 107 -1.18 10.23 -10.29
N PHE A 108 -0.09 10.28 -9.53
CA PHE A 108 1.26 9.93 -9.93
C PHE A 108 1.63 8.59 -9.27
N THR A 109 1.99 7.59 -10.08
CA THR A 109 2.22 6.22 -9.58
C THR A 109 3.64 5.74 -9.83
N TRP A 110 4.20 4.97 -8.90
CA TRP A 110 5.46 4.24 -9.09
C TRP A 110 5.25 2.77 -8.78
N ASN A 111 5.80 1.88 -9.60
CA ASN A 111 5.86 0.45 -9.30
C ASN A 111 6.95 0.22 -8.24
N ILE A 112 6.53 0.13 -6.98
CA ILE A 112 7.40 -0.04 -5.81
C ILE A 112 6.88 -1.23 -5.00
N PRO A 113 7.23 -2.46 -5.41
CA PRO A 113 7.00 -3.65 -4.61
C PRO A 113 7.52 -3.49 -3.17
N MET A 114 6.75 -3.95 -2.19
CA MET A 114 7.18 -3.98 -0.79
C MET A 114 8.20 -5.10 -0.59
N THR A 115 9.49 -4.75 -0.63
CA THR A 115 10.62 -5.69 -0.49
C THR A 115 11.17 -5.76 0.93
N LYS A 116 10.83 -4.79 1.77
CA LYS A 116 11.19 -4.74 3.20
C LYS A 116 9.96 -4.84 4.08
N THR A 117 10.10 -5.49 5.24
CA THR A 117 9.01 -5.59 6.24
C THR A 117 8.56 -4.25 6.77
N THR A 118 9.39 -3.21 6.62
CA THR A 118 9.01 -1.80 6.81
C THR A 118 9.49 -1.00 5.61
N MET A 119 8.56 -0.29 4.96
CA MET A 119 8.84 0.67 3.89
C MET A 119 8.41 2.06 4.34
N ASN A 120 9.33 3.01 4.36
CA ASN A 120 9.03 4.42 4.53
C ASN A 120 9.05 5.12 3.17
N TYR A 121 8.10 6.00 2.94
CA TYR A 121 7.92 6.79 1.73
C TYR A 121 7.91 8.26 2.10
N TYR A 122 8.75 9.03 1.44
CA TYR A 122 8.81 10.48 1.58
C TYR A 122 8.53 11.10 0.23
N VAL A 123 7.56 12.00 0.14
CA VAL A 123 7.13 12.59 -1.12
C VAL A 123 7.15 14.11 -1.00
N THR A 124 7.70 14.77 -2.02
CA THR A 124 7.67 16.22 -2.19
C THR A 124 6.92 16.55 -3.49
N ILE A 125 5.98 17.48 -3.40
CA ILE A 125 5.11 17.90 -4.50
C ILE A 125 5.35 19.39 -4.71
N THR A 126 5.95 19.73 -5.85
CA THR A 126 6.16 21.11 -6.28
C THR A 126 5.10 21.48 -7.30
N VAL A 127 4.29 22.49 -6.99
CA VAL A 127 3.24 23.02 -7.86
C VAL A 127 3.69 24.37 -8.40
N VAL A 128 3.66 24.53 -9.71
CA VAL A 128 3.85 25.80 -10.40
C VAL A 128 2.52 26.19 -11.05
N ASP A 129 2.01 27.36 -10.71
CA ASP A 129 0.74 27.93 -11.18
C ASP A 129 0.96 29.43 -11.43
N GLY A 130 0.96 29.84 -12.71
CA GLY A 130 1.38 31.18 -13.11
C GLY A 130 2.77 31.55 -12.59
N SER A 131 2.88 32.66 -11.85
CA SER A 131 4.14 33.11 -11.23
C SER A 131 4.41 32.50 -9.84
N GLY A 132 3.51 31.67 -9.32
CA GLY A 132 3.60 31.09 -7.98
C GLY A 132 4.21 29.70 -7.97
N THR A 133 5.06 29.42 -6.98
CA THR A 133 5.52 28.05 -6.66
C THR A 133 5.05 27.67 -5.26
N ARG A 134 4.49 26.47 -5.10
CA ARG A 134 4.15 25.87 -3.79
C ARG A 134 4.84 24.53 -3.64
N VAL A 135 5.28 24.21 -2.42
CA VAL A 135 5.89 22.93 -2.08
C VAL A 135 5.09 22.28 -0.96
N LEU A 136 4.68 21.03 -1.16
CA LEU A 136 3.95 20.21 -0.20
C LEU A 136 4.74 18.93 0.06
N ASN A 137 4.62 18.37 1.27
CA ASN A 137 5.28 17.11 1.64
C ASN A 137 4.26 16.11 2.16
N GLY A 138 4.50 14.83 1.91
CA GLY A 138 3.67 13.74 2.41
C GLY A 138 4.49 12.51 2.71
N ASP A 139 4.27 11.95 3.89
CA ASP A 139 4.98 10.79 4.36
C ASP A 139 4.01 9.63 4.56
N ALA A 140 4.46 8.43 4.22
CA ALA A 140 3.70 7.21 4.46
C ALA A 140 4.63 6.08 4.89
N LYS A 141 4.06 5.12 5.62
CA LYS A 141 4.74 3.93 6.08
C LYS A 141 3.87 2.72 5.79
N LEU A 142 4.49 1.67 5.28
CA LEU A 142 3.88 0.36 5.08
C LEU A 142 4.66 -0.67 5.90
N GLU A 143 4.00 -1.42 6.78
CA GLU A 143 4.71 -2.31 7.71
C GLU A 143 4.01 -3.65 8.01
N TYR A 144 4.85 -4.64 8.32
CA TYR A 144 4.48 -5.88 8.98
C TYR A 144 5.09 -5.90 10.40
N ASP A 145 4.27 -5.53 11.39
CA ASP A 145 4.67 -5.66 12.79
C ASP A 145 4.52 -7.10 13.31
N ASP A 146 5.09 -7.37 14.49
CA ASP A 146 5.08 -8.70 15.09
C ASP A 146 3.66 -9.19 15.43
N THR A 147 2.72 -8.30 15.74
CA THR A 147 1.31 -8.65 16.05
C THR A 147 0.59 -9.13 14.80
N LYS A 148 0.74 -8.41 13.69
CA LYS A 148 0.22 -8.76 12.38
C LYS A 148 0.79 -10.10 11.92
N LEU A 149 2.10 -10.27 12.03
CA LEU A 149 2.76 -11.51 11.64
C LEU A 149 2.35 -12.70 12.52
N ALA A 150 2.15 -12.50 13.82
CA ALA A 150 1.61 -13.52 14.70
C ALA A 150 0.17 -13.90 14.29
N SER A 151 -0.68 -12.92 13.94
CA SER A 151 -2.08 -13.18 13.57
C SER A 151 -2.25 -14.01 12.29
N ILE A 152 -1.28 -13.98 11.38
CA ILE A 152 -1.27 -14.81 10.17
C ILE A 152 -0.51 -16.13 10.35
N GLY A 153 0.06 -16.35 11.55
CA GLY A 153 0.80 -17.56 11.91
C GLY A 153 2.21 -17.61 11.31
N TRP A 154 2.92 -16.48 11.25
CA TRP A 154 4.35 -16.47 10.97
C TRP A 154 5.14 -16.53 12.27
N HIS A 155 6.04 -17.50 12.42
CA HIS A 155 6.83 -17.71 13.63
C HIS A 155 8.17 -16.97 13.54
N LYS A 156 8.69 -16.49 14.68
CA LYS A 156 10.01 -15.83 14.71
C LYS A 156 11.19 -16.79 14.63
N GLY A 157 11.00 -18.07 14.92
CA GLY A 157 12.08 -19.06 15.02
C GLY A 157 13.13 -18.64 16.04
N THR A 158 14.39 -18.62 15.60
CA THR A 158 15.53 -18.15 16.40
C THR A 158 15.84 -16.66 16.20
N PHE A 159 15.05 -15.93 15.42
CA PHE A 159 15.23 -14.50 15.22
C PHE A 159 14.70 -13.69 16.41
N SER A 160 15.17 -12.44 16.53
CA SER A 160 14.72 -11.51 17.57
C SER A 160 13.24 -11.16 17.43
N THR A 161 12.76 -10.98 16.20
CA THR A 161 11.38 -10.60 15.87
C THR A 161 10.81 -11.43 14.73
N ARG A 162 9.47 -11.47 14.60
CA ARG A 162 8.81 -12.09 13.45
C ARG A 162 9.15 -11.35 12.16
N ALA A 163 9.23 -10.01 12.21
CA ALA A 163 9.63 -9.20 11.05
C ALA A 163 11.05 -9.54 10.56
N ALA A 164 12.00 -9.77 11.46
CA ALA A 164 13.37 -10.16 11.09
C ALA A 164 13.40 -11.56 10.44
N SER A 165 12.64 -12.51 10.99
CA SER A 165 12.46 -13.84 10.40
C SER A 165 11.87 -13.74 8.99
N LEU A 166 10.75 -13.03 8.83
CA LEU A 166 10.09 -12.86 7.54
C LEU A 166 11.03 -12.22 6.52
N GLN A 167 11.74 -11.14 6.89
CA GLN A 167 12.68 -10.48 5.99
C GLN A 167 13.75 -11.45 5.48
N TYR A 168 14.36 -12.22 6.39
CA TYR A 168 15.40 -13.18 6.06
C TYR A 168 14.89 -14.25 5.08
N HIS A 169 13.74 -14.85 5.37
CA HIS A 169 13.19 -15.92 4.53
C HIS A 169 12.65 -15.40 3.19
N PHE A 170 12.05 -14.20 3.17
CA PHE A 170 11.65 -13.53 1.94
C PHE A 170 12.87 -13.26 1.04
N ASP A 171 13.93 -12.63 1.56
CA ASP A 171 15.11 -12.32 0.76
C ASP A 171 15.81 -13.57 0.22
N LYS A 172 15.76 -14.67 0.96
CA LYS A 172 16.32 -15.95 0.55
C LYS A 172 15.49 -16.68 -0.49
N HIS A 173 14.16 -16.72 -0.33
CA HIS A 173 13.29 -17.67 -1.05
C HIS A 173 12.33 -17.02 -2.05
N LYS A 174 12.20 -15.68 -2.10
CA LYS A 174 11.24 -15.00 -3.00
C LYS A 174 11.37 -15.40 -4.47
N SER A 175 12.61 -15.57 -4.96
CA SER A 175 12.87 -15.99 -6.35
C SER A 175 12.49 -17.45 -6.60
N GLU A 176 12.66 -18.33 -5.61
CA GLU A 176 12.33 -19.76 -5.69
C GLU A 176 10.83 -20.00 -5.88
N VAL A 177 10.01 -19.09 -5.34
CA VAL A 177 8.54 -19.12 -5.42
C VAL A 177 7.97 -18.04 -6.34
N SER A 178 8.82 -17.39 -7.13
CA SER A 178 8.46 -16.41 -8.16
C SER A 178 7.55 -15.28 -7.65
N VAL A 179 7.99 -14.59 -6.60
CA VAL A 179 7.33 -13.39 -6.05
C VAL A 179 8.33 -12.26 -5.87
N ASN A 180 7.86 -11.01 -5.97
CA ASN A 180 8.70 -9.81 -5.90
C ASN A 180 8.35 -8.87 -4.73
N ASN A 181 7.27 -9.15 -3.99
CA ASN A 181 6.87 -8.41 -2.80
C ASN A 181 6.52 -9.38 -1.66
N ILE A 182 6.58 -8.88 -0.43
CA ILE A 182 6.33 -9.66 0.78
C ILE A 182 4.88 -10.15 0.89
N TYR A 183 3.92 -9.38 0.37
CA TYR A 183 2.50 -9.74 0.42
C TYR A 183 2.24 -11.07 -0.33
N ASP A 184 2.65 -11.15 -1.60
CA ASP A 184 2.47 -12.36 -2.42
C ASP A 184 3.25 -13.54 -1.84
N TYR A 185 4.40 -13.29 -1.21
CA TYR A 185 5.16 -14.32 -0.50
C TYR A 185 4.37 -14.90 0.69
N LEU A 186 3.75 -14.04 1.51
CA LEU A 186 2.93 -14.45 2.65
C LEU A 186 1.66 -15.18 2.22
N VAL A 187 1.00 -14.71 1.15
CA VAL A 187 -0.17 -15.40 0.56
C VAL A 187 0.22 -16.83 0.16
N LYS A 188 1.27 -16.99 -0.65
CA LYS A 188 1.75 -18.32 -1.09
C LYS A 188 2.19 -19.21 0.07
N ALA A 189 2.82 -18.64 1.10
CA ALA A 189 3.22 -19.37 2.29
C ALA A 189 1.99 -19.88 3.07
N GLY A 190 0.98 -19.02 3.22
CA GLY A 190 -0.29 -19.35 3.85
C GLY A 190 -1.06 -20.44 3.10
N GLU A 191 -1.19 -20.30 1.78
CA GLU A 191 -1.82 -21.30 0.93
C GLU A 191 -1.08 -22.65 1.01
N CYS A 192 0.25 -22.65 1.04
CA CYS A 192 1.04 -23.87 1.20
C CYS A 192 0.82 -24.53 2.56
N ARG A 193 0.72 -23.75 3.64
CA ARG A 193 0.38 -24.27 4.97
C ARG A 193 -0.99 -24.94 4.96
N ASP A 194 -1.98 -24.26 4.37
CA ASP A 194 -3.34 -24.76 4.32
C ASP A 194 -3.43 -26.01 3.40
N ASP A 195 -2.65 -26.07 2.31
CA ASP A 195 -2.52 -27.24 1.44
C ASP A 195 -1.86 -28.44 2.14
N VAL A 196 -0.85 -28.22 2.98
CA VAL A 196 -0.27 -29.29 3.82
C VAL A 196 -1.33 -29.90 4.75
N ALA A 197 -2.21 -29.08 5.33
CA ALA A 197 -3.27 -29.54 6.21
C ALA A 197 -4.36 -30.33 5.47
N ASN A 198 -4.73 -29.88 4.27
CA ASN A 198 -5.81 -30.46 3.49
C ASN A 198 -5.37 -31.65 2.63
N ASN A 199 -4.13 -31.67 2.16
CA ASN A 199 -3.59 -32.66 1.24
C ASN A 199 -2.24 -33.25 1.73
N PRO A 200 -2.15 -33.78 2.96
CA PRO A 200 -0.87 -34.21 3.55
C PRO A 200 -0.18 -35.32 2.76
N SER A 201 -0.92 -36.14 2.00
CA SER A 201 -0.38 -37.19 1.13
C SER A 201 0.50 -36.65 0.00
N ASN A 202 0.32 -35.38 -0.40
CA ASN A 202 1.10 -34.72 -1.44
C ASN A 202 2.49 -34.29 -0.94
N TYR A 203 2.76 -34.44 0.36
CA TYR A 203 3.97 -33.96 1.00
C TYR A 203 4.79 -35.11 1.58
N THR A 204 6.11 -34.96 1.49
CA THR A 204 7.06 -35.74 2.29
C THR A 204 7.34 -34.95 3.57
N LYS A 205 7.00 -35.55 4.72
CA LYS A 205 7.22 -34.98 6.06
C LYS A 205 8.55 -35.46 6.63
N THR A 206 9.40 -34.53 7.06
CA THR A 206 10.66 -34.83 7.75
C THR A 206 10.79 -33.97 8.99
N VAL A 207 11.29 -34.55 10.09
CA VAL A 207 11.60 -33.79 11.31
C VAL A 207 12.61 -32.69 10.99
N ASN A 208 12.35 -31.48 11.46
CA ASN A 208 13.29 -30.38 11.37
C ASN A 208 14.06 -30.29 12.69
N SER A 209 15.35 -30.65 12.68
CA SER A 209 16.22 -30.68 13.87
C SER A 209 16.71 -29.29 14.33
N GLY A 210 15.93 -28.24 14.07
CA GLY A 210 16.24 -26.89 14.48
C GLY A 210 15.92 -26.63 15.95
N ALA A 211 16.30 -25.45 16.46
CA ALA A 211 16.04 -25.06 17.85
C ALA A 211 14.54 -24.94 18.18
N THR A 212 13.69 -24.69 17.17
CA THR A 212 12.23 -24.75 17.31
C THR A 212 11.74 -26.11 16.80
N PRO A 213 11.07 -26.93 17.65
CA PRO A 213 10.44 -28.17 17.23
C PRO A 213 9.48 -27.94 16.06
N ALA A 214 9.73 -28.62 14.95
CA ALA A 214 9.07 -28.36 13.70
C ALA A 214 9.20 -29.55 12.75
N HIS A 215 8.36 -29.54 11.71
CA HIS A 215 8.48 -30.44 10.58
C HIS A 215 8.59 -29.68 9.27
N LYS A 216 9.44 -30.17 8.39
CA LYS A 216 9.50 -29.76 6.99
C LYS A 216 8.55 -30.62 6.18
N TYR A 217 7.70 -29.96 5.41
CA TYR A 217 6.80 -30.57 4.44
C TYR A 217 7.28 -30.16 3.05
N LYS A 218 7.73 -31.12 2.25
CA LYS A 218 8.15 -30.89 0.86
C LYS A 218 7.13 -31.49 -0.10
N ASN A 219 6.54 -30.68 -0.96
CA ASN A 219 5.56 -31.09 -1.96
C ASN A 219 6.25 -32.01 -2.99
N LYS A 220 5.62 -33.15 -3.30
CA LYS A 220 6.16 -34.19 -4.17
C LYS A 220 6.13 -33.82 -5.66
N TYR A 221 5.30 -32.85 -6.05
CA TYR A 221 5.04 -32.52 -7.46
C TYR A 221 5.80 -31.27 -7.91
N ASP A 222 5.72 -30.19 -7.13
CA ASP A 222 6.35 -28.91 -7.49
C ASP A 222 7.64 -28.65 -6.72
N GLY A 223 7.94 -29.43 -5.67
CA GLY A 223 9.15 -29.30 -4.87
C GLY A 223 9.11 -28.17 -3.83
N ARG A 224 8.05 -27.35 -3.77
CA ARG A 224 7.88 -26.31 -2.74
C ARG A 224 7.99 -26.94 -1.36
N PHE A 225 8.58 -26.23 -0.42
CA PHE A 225 8.62 -26.65 0.97
C PHE A 225 8.07 -25.59 1.90
N ILE A 226 7.53 -26.05 3.02
CA ILE A 226 7.19 -25.23 4.16
C ILE A 226 7.66 -25.90 5.45
N ILE A 227 8.20 -25.12 6.37
CA ILE A 227 8.58 -25.59 7.71
C ILE A 227 7.54 -25.03 8.68
N LEU A 228 6.84 -25.92 9.37
CA LEU A 228 5.80 -25.56 10.33
C LEU A 228 6.23 -25.97 11.73
N SER A 229 6.04 -25.08 12.71
CA SER A 229 6.24 -25.40 14.11
C SER A 229 5.26 -26.49 14.57
N ASP A 230 5.73 -27.36 15.45
CA ASP A 230 4.88 -28.42 16.01
C ASP A 230 3.77 -27.83 16.89
N ALA A 231 4.08 -26.73 17.58
CA ALA A 231 3.11 -25.93 18.30
C ALA A 231 2.44 -24.93 17.33
N GLY A 232 1.14 -25.10 17.10
CA GLY A 232 0.31 -24.11 16.41
C GLY A 232 0.42 -24.06 14.88
N ASN A 233 1.25 -24.90 14.25
CA ASN A 233 1.48 -24.92 12.79
C ASN A 233 1.86 -23.53 12.24
N GLU A 234 2.63 -22.74 13.00
CA GLU A 234 3.14 -21.45 12.54
C GLU A 234 4.28 -21.65 11.54
N ILE A 235 4.35 -20.77 10.55
CA ILE A 235 5.30 -20.84 9.44
C ILE A 235 6.66 -20.33 9.93
N LEU A 236 7.66 -21.20 9.89
CA LEU A 236 9.06 -20.89 10.18
C LEU A 236 9.84 -20.52 8.92
N SER A 237 9.50 -21.11 7.77
CA SER A 237 10.14 -20.88 6.48
C SER A 237 9.28 -21.40 5.34
N PHE A 238 9.37 -20.76 4.18
CA PHE A 238 8.68 -21.16 2.96
C PHE A 238 9.59 -20.92 1.74
N GLY A 239 9.66 -21.87 0.82
CA GLY A 239 10.54 -21.81 -0.35
C GLY A 239 10.35 -22.99 -1.29
N ARG A 240 11.37 -23.30 -2.09
CA ARG A 240 11.37 -24.45 -3.02
C ARG A 240 12.66 -25.24 -2.96
#